data_AF-A0AAW5F1W9-F1
#
_entry.id   AF-A0AAW5F1W9-F1
#
_cell.length_a   1.000
_cell.length_b   1.000
_cell.length_c   1.000
_cell.angle_alpha   90.00
_cell.angle_beta   90.00
_cell.angle_gamma   90.00
#
_symmetry.space_group_name_H-M   'P 1'
#
loop_
_entity.id
_entity.type
_entity.pdbx_description
1 polymer ?
#
loop_
_entity_poly.entity_id
_entity_poly.type
_entity_poly.pdbx_seq_one_letter_code
_entity_poly.pdbx_strand_id
1 'polypeptide(L)'
;MITAPLLFGIFKPYIVLPNIELSERDLYYILKHEITHYYYHDLWIKCFVEVIAIIYWWNPLIYILKQQIDKILEIRVDLAITKQLDESKKIHYLECLLFIAKENTTSKVNYFVLTFNSESASVLAQRFHIVLDDNPRKKSPAKNLIVLLISALILALISVVVLEPYSISYIDQQQTVELTTETSFLVINPNGGYDIYLNGDYFGTVSEIKDSYSNLHIFKNAKEGFSYENKK
;
A
#
# COMPACT_ATOMS: atom_id res chain seq x y z
N MET A 1 10.76 -31.89 -6.82
CA MET A 1 9.76 -32.80 -6.23
C MET A 1 8.77 -31.92 -5.47
N ILE A 2 7.48 -32.07 -5.75
CA ILE A 2 6.43 -31.18 -5.23
C ILE A 2 5.98 -31.80 -3.90
N THR A 3 6.19 -31.08 -2.80
CA THR A 3 6.09 -31.63 -1.44
C THR A 3 4.69 -31.44 -0.84
N ALA A 4 3.87 -30.53 -1.39
CA ALA A 4 2.52 -30.23 -0.92
C ALA A 4 1.46 -30.54 -1.98
N PRO A 5 0.23 -30.92 -1.59
CA PRO A 5 -0.90 -30.90 -2.50
C PRO A 5 -1.06 -29.48 -3.04
N LEU A 6 -1.03 -29.35 -4.36
CA LEU A 6 -1.08 -28.05 -5.03
C LEU A 6 -2.25 -28.06 -6.00
N LEU A 7 -3.26 -27.26 -5.66
CA LEU A 7 -4.29 -26.85 -6.61
C LEU A 7 -3.70 -25.82 -7.57
N PHE A 8 -3.59 -26.19 -8.84
CA PHE A 8 -3.11 -25.29 -9.89
C PHE A 8 -4.17 -25.11 -10.98
N GLY A 9 -4.53 -23.87 -11.29
CA GLY A 9 -5.40 -23.50 -12.41
C GLY A 9 -6.67 -22.75 -12.01
N ILE A 10 -6.81 -21.53 -12.54
CA ILE A 10 -7.97 -20.63 -12.30
C ILE A 10 -9.24 -21.13 -13.01
N PHE A 11 -9.08 -21.76 -14.18
CA PHE A 11 -10.20 -22.22 -15.02
C PHE A 11 -10.30 -23.75 -15.14
N LYS A 12 -9.24 -24.49 -14.80
CA LYS A 12 -9.22 -25.95 -14.72
C LYS A 12 -8.36 -26.35 -13.52
N PRO A 13 -8.97 -26.70 -12.38
CA PRO A 13 -8.21 -27.11 -11.20
C PRO A 13 -7.54 -28.46 -11.46
N TYR A 14 -6.23 -28.50 -11.47
CA TYR A 14 -5.46 -29.74 -11.40
C TYR A 14 -5.03 -29.93 -9.94
N ILE A 15 -5.46 -31.04 -9.34
CA ILE A 15 -5.01 -31.44 -8.00
C ILE A 15 -3.73 -32.24 -8.19
N VAL A 16 -2.60 -31.64 -7.85
CA VAL A 16 -1.31 -32.34 -7.84
C VAL A 16 -1.13 -32.94 -6.46
N LEU A 17 -1.17 -34.26 -6.36
CA LEU A 17 -0.91 -34.99 -5.12
C LEU A 17 0.60 -35.22 -4.96
N PRO A 18 1.17 -35.04 -3.76
CA PRO A 18 2.56 -35.40 -3.50
C PRO A 18 2.72 -36.93 -3.60
N ASN A 19 3.88 -37.40 -4.04
CA ASN A 19 4.20 -38.83 -4.17
C ASN A 19 4.51 -39.44 -2.79
N ILE A 20 3.51 -39.46 -1.90
CA ILE A 20 3.57 -39.96 -0.54
C ILE A 20 2.57 -41.10 -0.43
N GLU A 21 2.92 -42.18 0.27
CA GLU A 21 1.99 -43.25 0.61
C GLU A 21 0.94 -42.72 1.60
N LEU A 22 -0.20 -42.29 1.07
CA LEU A 22 -1.33 -41.80 1.83
C LEU A 22 -2.35 -42.94 2.00
N SER A 23 -2.86 -43.10 3.23
CA SER A 23 -4.03 -43.94 3.47
C SER A 23 -5.23 -43.40 2.69
N GLU A 24 -6.17 -44.28 2.26
CA GLU A 24 -7.40 -43.85 1.57
C GLU A 24 -8.18 -42.77 2.36
N ARG A 25 -8.10 -42.84 3.69
CA ARG A 25 -8.72 -41.86 4.59
C ARG A 25 -8.03 -40.50 4.54
N ASP A 26 -6.71 -40.47 4.52
CA ASP A 26 -5.92 -39.23 4.44
C ASP A 26 -6.10 -38.58 3.07
N LEU A 27 -6.09 -39.41 2.01
CA LEU A 27 -6.37 -38.96 0.66
C LEU A 27 -7.76 -38.33 0.54
N TYR A 28 -8.78 -38.94 1.16
CA TYR A 28 -10.13 -38.38 1.18
C TYR A 28 -10.17 -36.99 1.82
N TYR A 29 -9.50 -36.79 2.96
CA TYR A 29 -9.47 -35.49 3.63
C TYR A 29 -8.71 -34.43 2.84
N ILE A 30 -7.58 -34.78 2.23
CA ILE A 30 -6.82 -33.89 1.36
C ILE A 30 -7.65 -33.47 0.15
N LEU A 31 -8.26 -34.43 -0.55
CA LEU A 31 -9.08 -34.12 -1.72
C LEU A 31 -10.28 -33.25 -1.35
N LYS A 32 -10.92 -33.53 -0.20
CA LYS A 32 -12.01 -32.70 0.30
C LYS A 32 -11.54 -31.28 0.62
N HIS A 33 -10.34 -31.11 1.18
CA HIS A 33 -9.72 -29.81 1.44
C HIS A 33 -9.53 -29.00 0.16
N GLU A 34 -8.86 -29.60 -0.82
CA GLU A 34 -8.60 -28.97 -2.11
C GLU A 34 -9.91 -28.63 -2.86
N ILE A 35 -10.86 -29.57 -2.93
CA ILE A 35 -12.16 -29.32 -3.58
C ILE A 35 -12.90 -28.16 -2.91
N THR A 36 -12.77 -28.01 -1.60
CA THR A 36 -13.41 -26.92 -0.85
C THR A 36 -12.78 -25.56 -1.20
N HIS A 37 -11.47 -25.47 -1.35
CA HIS A 37 -10.80 -24.27 -1.88
C HIS A 37 -11.30 -23.89 -3.28
N TYR A 38 -11.48 -24.89 -4.15
CA TYR A 38 -12.04 -24.67 -5.47
C TYR A 38 -13.49 -24.17 -5.41
N TYR A 39 -14.33 -24.81 -4.58
CA TYR A 39 -15.73 -24.42 -4.40
C TYR A 39 -15.89 -22.98 -3.92
N TYR A 40 -15.04 -22.53 -2.99
CA TYR A 40 -15.07 -21.16 -2.46
C TYR A 40 -14.36 -20.12 -3.32
N HIS A 41 -13.84 -20.51 -4.50
CA HIS A 41 -13.21 -19.59 -5.44
C HIS A 41 -12.01 -18.85 -4.84
N ASP A 42 -11.29 -19.50 -3.91
CA ASP A 42 -10.20 -18.89 -3.16
C ASP A 42 -9.06 -18.41 -4.08
N LEU A 43 -8.89 -19.07 -5.23
CA LEU A 43 -7.96 -18.65 -6.29
C LEU A 43 -8.27 -17.25 -6.84
N TRP A 44 -9.55 -16.89 -6.98
CA TRP A 44 -9.95 -15.56 -7.43
C TRP A 44 -9.65 -14.50 -6.39
N ILE A 45 -9.86 -14.82 -5.10
CA ILE A 45 -9.52 -13.93 -3.99
C ILE A 45 -8.01 -13.69 -3.97
N LYS A 46 -7.20 -14.76 -4.07
CA LYS A 46 -5.74 -14.64 -4.14
C LYS A 46 -5.30 -13.79 -5.34
N CYS A 47 -5.87 -14.02 -6.52
CA CYS A 47 -5.58 -13.23 -7.72
C CYS A 47 -5.91 -11.74 -7.54
N PHE A 48 -7.06 -11.42 -6.94
CA PHE A 48 -7.45 -10.04 -6.66
C PHE A 48 -6.47 -9.35 -5.69
N VAL A 49 -6.04 -10.06 -4.65
CA VAL A 49 -5.04 -9.54 -3.69
C VAL A 49 -3.70 -9.30 -4.37
N GLU A 50 -3.28 -10.14 -5.30
CA GLU A 50 -2.05 -9.91 -6.09
C GLU A 50 -2.16 -8.65 -6.95
N VAL A 51 -3.31 -8.42 -7.61
CA VAL A 51 -3.54 -7.19 -8.37
C VAL A 51 -3.45 -5.96 -7.47
N ILE A 52 -4.04 -6.01 -6.27
CA ILE A 52 -3.91 -4.92 -5.29
C ILE A 52 -2.45 -4.76 -4.85
N ALA A 53 -1.72 -5.84 -4.62
CA ALA A 53 -0.30 -5.79 -4.27
C ALA A 53 0.56 -5.13 -5.36
N ILE A 54 0.23 -5.34 -6.64
CA ILE A 54 0.90 -4.66 -7.75
C ILE A 54 0.59 -3.16 -7.75
N ILE A 55 -0.67 -2.76 -7.51
CA ILE A 55 -1.05 -1.34 -7.45
C ILE A 55 -0.39 -0.63 -6.26
N TYR A 56 -0.35 -1.29 -5.10
CA TYR A 56 0.20 -0.78 -3.85
C TYR A 56 1.59 -1.34 -3.52
N TRP A 57 2.41 -1.61 -4.55
CA TRP A 57 3.70 -2.29 -4.39
C TRP A 57 4.67 -1.60 -3.41
N TRP A 58 4.54 -0.26 -3.27
CA TRP A 58 5.33 0.57 -2.37
C TRP A 58 4.86 0.52 -0.90
N ASN A 59 3.67 -0.01 -0.62
CA ASN A 59 3.10 -0.06 0.72
C ASN A 59 3.41 -1.40 1.41
N PRO A 60 4.28 -1.45 2.44
CA PRO A 60 4.63 -2.70 3.11
C PRO A 60 3.44 -3.41 3.78
N LEU A 61 2.36 -2.69 4.09
CA LEU A 61 1.16 -3.27 4.71
C LEU A 61 0.43 -4.24 3.78
N ILE A 62 0.58 -4.12 2.45
CA ILE A 62 -0.11 -5.02 1.52
C ILE A 62 0.40 -6.46 1.61
N TYR A 63 1.70 -6.63 1.89
CA TYR A 63 2.30 -7.96 2.06
C TYR A 63 1.82 -8.62 3.35
N ILE A 64 1.65 -7.85 4.43
CA ILE A 64 1.04 -8.35 5.68
C ILE A 64 -0.41 -8.72 5.42
N LEU A 65 -1.18 -7.88 4.72
CA LEU A 65 -2.56 -8.16 4.38
C LEU A 65 -2.69 -9.45 3.55
N LYS A 66 -1.81 -9.65 2.57
CA LYS A 66 -1.75 -10.86 1.76
C LYS A 66 -1.56 -12.10 2.63
N GLN A 67 -0.58 -12.10 3.53
CA GLN A 67 -0.36 -13.19 4.49
C GLN A 67 -1.58 -13.45 5.38
N GLN A 68 -2.26 -12.40 5.85
CA GLN A 68 -3.47 -12.54 6.66
C GLN A 68 -4.63 -13.13 5.86
N ILE A 69 -4.80 -12.72 4.60
CA ILE A 69 -5.83 -13.28 3.72
C ILE A 69 -5.58 -14.76 3.49
N ASP A 70 -4.34 -15.16 3.18
CA ASP A 70 -4.01 -16.58 3.01
C ASP A 70 -4.37 -17.40 4.25
N LYS A 71 -4.02 -16.91 5.45
CA LYS A 71 -4.39 -17.56 6.73
C LYS A 71 -5.91 -17.67 6.90
N ILE A 72 -6.65 -16.61 6.58
CA ILE A 72 -8.12 -16.57 6.68
C ILE A 72 -8.77 -17.57 5.72
N LEU A 73 -8.23 -17.74 4.52
CA LEU A 73 -8.74 -18.69 3.54
C LEU A 73 -8.56 -20.13 4.03
N GLU A 74 -7.38 -20.49 4.52
CA GLU A 74 -7.13 -21.83 5.11
C GLU A 74 -8.09 -22.12 6.28
N ILE A 75 -8.23 -21.18 7.21
CA ILE A 75 -9.14 -21.32 8.37
C ILE A 75 -10.60 -21.48 7.92
N ARG A 76 -11.02 -20.75 6.89
CA ARG A 76 -12.39 -20.85 6.35
C ARG A 76 -12.66 -22.25 5.82
N VAL A 77 -11.71 -22.82 5.08
CA VAL A 77 -11.83 -24.18 4.54
C VAL A 77 -11.86 -25.21 5.66
N ASP A 78 -10.94 -25.13 6.63
CA ASP A 78 -10.92 -26.02 7.80
C ASP A 78 -12.26 -26.00 8.55
N LEU A 79 -12.82 -24.82 8.78
CA LEU A 79 -14.12 -24.65 9.43
C LEU A 79 -15.26 -25.21 8.59
N ALA A 80 -15.23 -25.04 7.26
CA ALA A 80 -16.25 -25.58 6.38
C ALA A 80 -16.26 -27.12 6.39
N ILE A 81 -15.09 -27.75 6.43
CA ILE A 81 -14.93 -29.20 6.49
C ILE A 81 -15.38 -29.73 7.85
N THR A 82 -14.99 -29.08 8.93
CA THR A 82 -15.22 -29.55 10.31
C THR A 82 -16.61 -29.23 10.87
N LYS A 83 -17.35 -28.30 10.25
CA LYS A 83 -18.72 -27.91 10.66
C LYS A 83 -19.72 -29.09 10.74
N GLN A 84 -19.53 -30.13 9.92
CA GLN A 84 -20.41 -31.30 9.86
C GLN A 84 -19.74 -32.58 10.37
N LEU A 85 -18.56 -32.48 10.98
CA LEU A 85 -17.82 -33.63 11.50
C LEU A 85 -18.00 -33.76 13.01
N ASP A 86 -18.11 -35.01 13.47
CA ASP A 86 -18.04 -35.34 14.90
C ASP A 86 -16.64 -35.09 15.45
N GLU A 87 -16.51 -34.86 16.75
CA GLU A 87 -15.23 -34.62 17.45
C GLU A 87 -14.12 -35.61 17.07
N SER A 88 -14.43 -36.91 17.04
CA SER A 88 -13.46 -37.95 16.64
C SER A 88 -12.98 -37.76 15.19
N LYS A 89 -13.86 -37.38 14.26
CA LYS A 89 -13.48 -37.13 12.86
C LYS A 89 -12.70 -35.82 12.70
N LYS A 90 -13.00 -34.80 13.51
CA LYS A 90 -12.21 -33.55 13.56
C LYS A 90 -10.77 -33.82 13.99
N ILE A 91 -10.57 -34.64 15.03
CA ILE A 91 -9.23 -35.03 15.50
C ILE A 91 -8.46 -35.76 14.39
N HIS A 92 -9.09 -36.73 13.72
CA HIS A 92 -8.44 -37.45 12.62
C HIS A 92 -8.08 -36.54 11.43
N TYR A 93 -8.92 -35.55 11.12
CA TYR A 93 -8.60 -34.53 10.12
C TYR A 93 -7.36 -33.71 10.51
N LEU A 94 -7.28 -33.27 11.77
CA LEU A 94 -6.14 -32.51 12.28
C LEU A 94 -4.86 -33.35 12.32
N GLU A 95 -4.95 -34.63 12.68
CA GLU A 95 -3.82 -35.59 12.61
C GLU A 95 -3.28 -35.72 11.18
N CYS A 96 -4.18 -35.86 10.20
CA CYS A 96 -3.84 -35.90 8.78
C CYS A 96 -3.11 -34.61 8.35
N LEU A 97 -3.64 -33.45 8.73
CA LEU A 97 -3.04 -32.15 8.43
C LEU A 97 -1.64 -32.00 9.07
N LEU A 98 -1.46 -32.46 10.31
CA LEU A 98 -0.17 -32.47 11.00
C LEU A 98 0.85 -33.37 10.27
N PHE A 99 0.42 -34.55 9.86
CA PHE A 99 1.25 -35.51 9.13
C PHE A 99 1.78 -34.89 7.82
N ILE A 100 0.89 -34.30 7.02
CA ILE A 100 1.27 -33.63 5.76
C ILE A 100 2.21 -32.44 6.02
N ALA A 101 1.92 -31.63 7.05
CA ALA A 101 2.76 -30.49 7.40
C ALA A 101 4.18 -30.94 7.81
N LYS A 102 4.28 -32.02 8.58
CA LYS A 102 5.56 -32.61 8.99
C LYS A 102 6.37 -33.11 7.79
N GLU A 103 5.72 -33.83 6.88
CA GLU A 103 6.36 -34.30 5.64
C GLU A 103 6.81 -33.14 4.72
N ASN A 104 6.12 -32.00 4.77
CA ASN A 104 6.51 -30.81 4.02
C ASN A 104 7.74 -30.06 4.58
N THR A 105 7.94 -30.08 5.90
CA THR A 105 9.05 -29.35 6.56
C THR A 105 10.45 -29.90 6.28
N THR A 106 10.58 -31.10 5.74
CA THR A 106 11.89 -31.72 5.41
C THR A 106 12.50 -31.19 4.11
N SER A 107 11.79 -30.35 3.34
CA SER A 107 12.33 -29.68 2.16
C SER A 107 13.16 -28.46 2.56
N LYS A 108 14.50 -28.63 2.56
CA LYS A 108 15.54 -27.62 2.82
C LYS A 108 15.17 -26.22 2.29
N VAL A 109 14.95 -25.27 3.20
CA VAL A 109 14.85 -23.85 2.86
C VAL A 109 16.27 -23.26 2.84
N ASN A 110 16.67 -22.72 1.69
CA ASN A 110 17.96 -22.07 1.49
C ASN A 110 18.07 -20.82 2.39
N TYR A 111 19.13 -20.76 3.18
CA TYR A 111 19.47 -19.64 4.06
C TYR A 111 19.96 -18.43 3.27
N PHE A 112 19.07 -17.67 2.63
CA PHE A 112 19.32 -16.25 2.34
C PHE A 112 18.03 -15.46 2.06
N VAL A 113 16.99 -15.68 2.86
CA VAL A 113 15.84 -14.78 2.85
C VAL A 113 15.52 -14.47 4.31
N LEU A 114 15.58 -13.19 4.68
CA LEU A 114 15.04 -12.64 5.93
C LEU A 114 13.50 -12.66 5.91
N THR A 115 12.90 -13.77 5.46
CA THR A 115 11.47 -14.00 5.58
C THR A 115 11.26 -14.79 6.86
N PHE A 116 10.45 -14.24 7.74
CA PHE A 116 9.90 -14.86 8.95
C PHE A 116 9.28 -16.23 8.63
N ASN A 117 10.09 -17.28 8.52
CA ASN A 117 9.65 -18.64 8.18
C ASN A 117 9.25 -19.47 9.41
N SER A 118 8.99 -18.83 10.56
CA SER A 118 8.32 -19.45 11.71
C SER A 118 6.78 -19.49 11.54
N GLU A 119 6.27 -19.05 10.39
CA GLU A 119 4.83 -18.90 10.15
C GLU A 119 4.09 -20.22 9.97
N SER A 120 4.64 -21.25 9.34
CA SER A 120 3.88 -22.49 9.06
C SER A 120 3.45 -23.23 10.34
N ALA A 121 4.33 -23.33 11.33
CA ALA A 121 4.01 -23.94 12.62
C ALA A 121 3.03 -23.10 13.45
N SER A 122 3.16 -21.76 13.44
CA SER A 122 2.24 -20.88 14.17
C SER A 122 0.85 -20.80 13.50
N VAL A 123 0.80 -20.83 12.17
CA VAL A 123 -0.45 -20.90 11.39
C VAL A 123 -1.14 -22.25 11.58
N LEU A 124 -0.40 -23.36 11.56
CA LEU A 124 -0.96 -24.68 11.84
C LEU A 124 -1.53 -24.75 13.26
N ALA A 125 -0.80 -24.26 14.27
CA ALA A 125 -1.29 -24.18 15.64
C ALA A 125 -2.57 -23.30 15.75
N GLN A 126 -2.62 -22.20 15.01
CA GLN A 126 -3.80 -21.32 14.97
C GLN A 126 -5.02 -22.03 14.34
N ARG A 127 -4.82 -22.78 13.25
CA ARG A 127 -5.87 -23.60 12.62
C ARG A 127 -6.42 -24.64 13.60
N PHE A 128 -5.55 -25.33 14.33
CA PHE A 128 -5.94 -26.31 15.35
C PHE A 128 -6.79 -25.68 16.45
N HIS A 129 -6.31 -24.54 17.00
CA HIS A 129 -7.07 -23.83 18.03
C HIS A 129 -8.45 -23.44 17.53
N ILE A 130 -8.58 -22.96 16.29
CA ILE A 130 -9.88 -22.51 15.76
C ILE A 130 -10.81 -23.69 15.44
N VAL A 131 -10.28 -24.81 14.96
CA VAL A 131 -11.07 -26.00 14.65
C VAL A 131 -11.57 -26.70 15.93
N LEU A 132 -10.76 -26.72 16.98
CA LEU A 132 -11.09 -27.33 18.27
C LEU A 132 -11.92 -26.41 19.18
N ASP A 133 -11.97 -25.10 18.87
CA ASP A 133 -12.81 -24.15 19.60
C ASP A 133 -14.26 -24.24 19.10
N ASP A 134 -15.04 -25.10 19.74
CA ASP A 134 -16.48 -25.30 19.49
C ASP A 134 -17.35 -24.09 19.83
N ASN A 135 -16.75 -23.01 20.35
CA ASN A 135 -17.47 -21.80 20.72
C ASN A 135 -17.30 -20.75 19.62
N PRO A 136 -18.18 -20.69 18.60
CA PRO A 136 -18.10 -19.64 17.61
C PRO A 136 -18.30 -18.32 18.35
N ARG A 137 -17.21 -17.57 18.52
CA ARG A 137 -17.20 -16.28 19.25
C ARG A 137 -18.43 -15.51 18.81
N LYS A 138 -19.41 -15.33 19.72
CA LYS A 138 -20.65 -14.63 19.40
C LYS A 138 -20.28 -13.28 18.79
N LYS A 139 -20.61 -13.09 17.52
CA LYS A 139 -20.38 -11.83 16.81
C LYS A 139 -21.20 -10.77 17.52
N SER A 140 -20.56 -9.99 18.38
CA SER A 140 -21.22 -8.89 19.08
C SER A 140 -21.46 -7.78 18.07
N PRO A 141 -22.71 -7.40 17.78
CA PRO A 141 -23.00 -6.31 16.84
C PRO A 141 -22.36 -4.99 17.27
N ALA A 142 -22.15 -4.81 18.58
CA ALA A 142 -21.45 -3.65 19.13
C ALA A 142 -19.98 -3.56 18.68
N LYS A 143 -19.27 -4.68 18.54
CA LYS A 143 -17.87 -4.67 18.05
C LYS A 143 -17.80 -4.24 16.58
N ASN A 144 -18.74 -4.71 15.75
CA ASN A 144 -18.80 -4.30 14.35
C ASN A 144 -19.12 -2.80 14.22
N LEU A 145 -20.01 -2.30 15.08
CA LEU A 145 -20.37 -0.88 15.11
C LEU A 145 -19.17 -0.01 15.52
N ILE A 146 -18.38 -0.44 16.50
CA ILE A 146 -17.14 0.26 16.89
C ILE A 146 -16.12 0.29 15.75
N VAL A 147 -15.89 -0.84 15.07
CA VAL A 147 -14.97 -0.88 13.92
C VAL A 147 -15.46 0.04 12.79
N LEU A 148 -16.76 0.07 12.52
CA LEU A 148 -17.36 0.95 11.52
C LEU A 148 -17.17 2.42 11.89
N LEU A 149 -17.42 2.81 13.14
CA LEU A 149 -17.20 4.18 13.62
C LEU A 149 -15.73 4.61 13.52
N ILE A 150 -14.79 3.73 13.88
CA ILE A 150 -13.35 4.00 13.75
C ILE A 150 -12.97 4.19 12.28
N SER A 151 -13.46 3.34 11.39
CA SER A 151 -13.19 3.47 9.95
C SER A 151 -13.75 4.78 9.38
N ALA A 152 -14.95 5.19 9.80
CA ALA A 152 -15.58 6.44 9.39
C ALA A 152 -14.80 7.66 9.94
N LEU A 153 -14.32 7.59 11.18
CA LEU A 153 -13.49 8.63 11.79
C LEU A 153 -12.18 8.81 11.02
N ILE A 154 -11.51 7.72 10.65
CA ILE A 154 -10.26 7.77 9.87
C ILE A 154 -10.51 8.43 8.51
N LEU A 155 -11.57 8.04 7.81
CA LEU A 155 -11.94 8.66 6.52
C LEU A 155 -12.26 10.16 6.68
N ALA A 156 -12.98 10.53 7.74
CA ALA A 156 -13.29 11.93 8.05
C ALA A 156 -12.01 12.73 8.34
N LEU A 157 -11.09 12.20 9.14
CA LEU A 157 -9.81 12.85 9.45
C LEU A 157 -8.96 13.06 8.19
N ILE A 158 -8.93 12.08 7.28
CA ILE A 158 -8.24 12.21 5.99
C ILE A 158 -8.87 13.33 5.16
N SER A 159 -10.19 13.50 5.20
CA SER A 159 -10.88 14.58 4.47
C SER A 159 -10.74 15.97 5.09
N VAL A 160 -10.48 16.06 6.40
CA VAL A 160 -10.28 17.35 7.11
C VAL A 160 -8.91 17.94 6.82
N VAL A 161 -7.89 17.10 6.62
CA VAL A 161 -6.54 17.54 6.27
C VAL A 161 -6.42 17.66 4.76
N VAL A 162 -6.96 18.76 4.21
CA VAL A 162 -6.69 19.15 2.83
C VAL A 162 -5.36 19.92 2.83
N LEU A 163 -4.30 19.27 2.34
CA LEU A 163 -3.02 19.93 2.06
C LEU A 163 -3.21 20.82 0.83
N GLU A 164 -3.71 22.03 1.01
CA GLU A 164 -3.74 23.01 -0.07
C GLU A 164 -2.32 23.49 -0.39
N PRO A 165 -1.95 23.61 -1.68
CA PRO A 165 -0.71 24.28 -2.05
C PRO A 165 -0.79 25.74 -1.59
N TYR A 166 0.30 26.25 -1.04
CA TYR A 166 0.37 27.66 -0.63
C TYR A 166 0.05 28.57 -1.82
N SER A 167 -0.95 29.43 -1.67
CA SER A 167 -1.30 30.48 -2.63
C SER A 167 -1.32 31.84 -1.93
N ILE A 168 -0.83 32.87 -2.61
CA ILE A 168 -0.98 34.26 -2.18
C ILE A 168 -2.44 34.72 -2.30
N SER A 169 -2.85 35.69 -1.46
CA SER A 169 -4.19 36.28 -1.51
C SER A 169 -4.44 36.99 -2.85
N TYR A 170 -5.66 36.95 -3.38
CA TYR A 170 -6.04 37.63 -4.63
C TYR A 170 -5.75 39.13 -4.60
N ILE A 171 -5.94 39.78 -3.44
CA ILE A 171 -5.66 41.21 -3.26
C ILE A 171 -4.16 41.48 -3.37
N ASP A 172 -3.33 40.65 -2.75
CA ASP A 172 -1.88 40.76 -2.82
C ASP A 172 -1.38 40.44 -4.23
N GLN A 173 -2.02 39.51 -4.94
CA GLN A 173 -1.68 39.15 -6.32
C GLN A 173 -1.91 40.31 -7.30
N GLN A 174 -2.94 41.14 -7.10
CA GLN A 174 -3.16 42.33 -7.95
C GLN A 174 -2.17 43.46 -7.66
N GLN A 175 -1.62 43.54 -6.44
CA GLN A 175 -0.63 44.55 -6.06
C GLN A 175 0.81 44.06 -6.22
N THR A 176 1.02 42.77 -6.46
CA THR A 176 2.34 42.19 -6.70
C THR A 176 2.65 42.27 -8.18
N VAL A 177 3.69 43.03 -8.52
CA VAL A 177 4.22 43.04 -9.88
C VAL A 177 5.43 42.10 -9.93
N GLU A 178 5.44 41.20 -10.89
CA GLU A 178 6.60 40.34 -11.14
C GLU A 178 7.69 41.14 -11.85
N LEU A 179 8.85 41.27 -11.21
CA LEU A 179 10.03 41.92 -11.78
C LEU A 179 10.73 40.95 -12.71
N THR A 180 10.41 41.04 -14.00
CA THR A 180 11.03 40.20 -15.03
C THR A 180 12.17 40.95 -15.72
N THR A 181 13.10 40.21 -16.32
CA THR A 181 14.19 40.81 -17.13
C THR A 181 13.71 41.46 -18.44
N GLU A 182 12.42 41.32 -18.75
CA GLU A 182 11.77 41.92 -19.91
C GLU A 182 11.13 43.25 -19.56
N THR A 183 10.44 43.32 -18.41
CA THR A 183 9.67 44.49 -17.98
C THR A 183 10.40 45.36 -16.97
N SER A 184 11.57 44.94 -16.47
CA SER A 184 12.26 45.65 -15.38
C SER A 184 13.77 45.74 -15.55
N PHE A 185 14.33 46.89 -15.18
CA PHE A 185 15.78 47.12 -15.13
C PHE A 185 16.18 48.02 -13.96
N LEU A 186 17.46 47.97 -13.60
CA LEU A 186 18.05 48.73 -12.51
C LEU A 186 18.96 49.84 -13.05
N VAL A 187 18.94 51.01 -12.42
CA VAL A 187 19.85 52.13 -12.73
C VAL A 187 20.62 52.51 -11.47
N ILE A 188 21.93 52.72 -11.60
CA ILE A 188 22.77 53.12 -10.46
C ILE A 188 22.38 54.55 -10.03
N ASN A 189 21.96 54.71 -8.78
CA ASN A 189 21.59 56.02 -8.24
C ASN A 189 22.85 56.74 -7.68
N PRO A 190 23.13 57.98 -8.08
CA PRO A 190 24.28 58.74 -7.59
C PRO A 190 24.24 59.02 -6.07
N ASN A 191 23.06 58.97 -5.44
CA ASN A 191 22.88 59.14 -4.00
C ASN A 191 23.06 57.82 -3.20
N GLY A 192 23.42 56.73 -3.87
CA GLY A 192 23.55 55.38 -3.31
C GLY A 192 22.30 54.53 -3.56
N GLY A 193 22.51 53.25 -3.85
CA GLY A 193 21.44 52.29 -4.19
C GLY A 193 21.16 52.18 -5.70
N TYR A 194 20.04 51.55 -6.03
CA TYR A 194 19.61 51.26 -7.39
C TYR A 194 18.14 51.69 -7.57
N ASP A 195 17.86 52.42 -8.65
CA ASP A 195 16.51 52.78 -9.06
C ASP A 195 15.93 51.68 -9.94
N ILE A 196 14.77 51.15 -9.54
CA ILE A 196 14.01 50.14 -10.28
C ILE A 196 13.07 50.86 -11.24
N TYR A 197 13.17 50.51 -12.52
CA TYR A 197 12.22 50.91 -13.55
C TYR A 197 11.41 49.70 -13.99
N LEU A 198 10.10 49.89 -14.14
CA LEU A 198 9.14 48.89 -14.58
C LEU A 198 8.31 49.43 -15.74
N ASN A 199 8.34 48.75 -16.90
CA ASN A 199 7.65 49.19 -18.13
C ASN A 199 7.96 50.65 -18.50
N GLY A 200 9.20 51.07 -18.33
CA GLY A 200 9.61 52.46 -18.57
C GLY A 200 9.33 53.46 -17.44
N ASP A 201 8.56 53.10 -16.42
CA ASP A 201 8.20 53.99 -15.31
C ASP A 201 9.07 53.74 -14.07
N TYR A 202 9.40 54.79 -13.34
CA TYR A 202 10.12 54.68 -12.07
C TYR A 202 9.25 54.00 -11.01
N PHE A 203 9.71 52.87 -10.47
CA PHE A 203 8.99 52.09 -9.47
C PHE A 203 9.46 52.42 -8.04
N GLY A 204 10.77 52.55 -7.82
CA GLY A 204 11.33 52.90 -6.50
C GLY A 204 12.84 52.67 -6.41
N THR A 205 13.46 53.19 -5.35
CA THR A 205 14.90 52.99 -5.06
C THR A 205 15.09 51.91 -4.01
N VAL A 206 16.03 50.98 -4.25
CA VAL A 206 16.46 49.96 -3.29
C VAL A 206 17.93 50.14 -2.94
N SER A 207 18.26 49.98 -1.66
CA SER A 207 19.64 50.13 -1.18
C SER A 207 20.53 48.93 -1.53
N GLU A 208 19.95 47.74 -1.68
CA GLU A 208 20.66 46.49 -1.92
C GLU A 208 19.91 45.58 -2.91
N ILE A 209 20.66 44.85 -3.73
CA ILE A 209 20.14 43.85 -4.66
C ILE A 209 19.95 42.54 -3.88
N LYS A 210 18.71 42.26 -3.45
CA LYS A 210 18.32 40.93 -2.94
C LYS A 210 18.20 39.91 -4.08
N ASP A 211 18.15 38.62 -3.76
CA ASP A 211 18.02 37.52 -4.74
C ASP A 211 16.90 37.75 -5.78
N SER A 212 15.80 38.38 -5.37
CA SER A 212 14.67 38.76 -6.24
C SER A 212 15.01 39.73 -7.37
N TYR A 213 16.15 40.42 -7.31
CA TYR A 213 16.62 41.41 -8.30
C TYR A 213 17.92 40.98 -8.99
N SER A 214 18.48 39.82 -8.62
CA SER A 214 19.80 39.36 -9.06
C SER A 214 19.92 39.17 -10.58
N ASN A 215 18.81 38.84 -11.24
CA ASN A 215 18.75 38.59 -12.67
C ASN A 215 18.46 39.85 -13.52
N LEU A 216 18.15 40.99 -12.90
CA LEU A 216 17.82 42.22 -13.62
C LEU A 216 19.07 42.91 -14.17
N HIS A 217 18.97 43.48 -15.37
CA HIS A 217 20.08 44.22 -15.96
C HIS A 217 20.30 45.56 -15.25
N ILE A 218 21.57 45.83 -14.92
CA ILE A 218 21.99 47.06 -14.25
C ILE A 218 22.63 47.99 -15.28
N PHE A 219 22.11 49.21 -15.39
CA PHE A 219 22.59 50.25 -16.28
C PHE A 219 23.20 51.42 -15.51
N LYS A 220 24.14 52.13 -16.14
CA LYS A 220 24.76 53.31 -15.53
C LYS A 220 23.83 54.52 -15.56
N ASN A 221 22.99 54.61 -16.60
CA ASN A 221 22.09 55.72 -16.84
C ASN A 221 20.74 55.21 -17.34
N ALA A 222 19.65 55.91 -17.00
CA ALA A 222 18.29 55.54 -17.43
C ALA A 222 18.13 55.47 -18.97
N LYS A 223 18.86 56.31 -19.72
CA LYS A 223 18.86 56.29 -21.20
C LYS A 223 19.33 54.97 -21.79
N GLU A 224 20.29 54.30 -21.15
CA GLU A 224 20.80 53.00 -21.59
C GLU A 224 19.76 51.90 -21.33
N GLY A 225 19.10 51.95 -20.17
CA GLY A 225 18.00 51.04 -19.82
C GLY A 225 16.80 51.15 -20.77
N PHE A 226 16.32 52.37 -21.02
CA PHE A 226 15.23 52.58 -21.99
C PHE A 226 15.60 52.17 -23.41
N SER A 227 16.86 52.32 -23.81
CA SER A 227 17.31 51.86 -25.13
C SER A 227 17.40 50.33 -25.24
N TYR A 228 17.59 49.64 -24.12
CA TYR A 228 17.60 48.19 -24.06
C TYR A 228 16.17 47.62 -24.09
N GLU A 229 15.26 48.21 -23.32
CA GLU A 229 13.85 47.84 -23.28
C GLU A 229 13.18 48.04 -24.66
N ASN A 230 13.43 49.18 -25.33
CA ASN A 230 12.88 49.46 -26.67
C ASN A 230 13.49 48.64 -27.82
N LYS A 231 14.58 47.88 -27.57
CA LYS A 231 15.25 47.04 -28.58
C LYS A 231 14.82 45.56 -28.52
N LYS A 232 14.09 45.16 -27.48
CA LYS A 232 13.47 43.83 -27.37
C LYS A 232 12.12 43.85 -28.06
#